data_AF-A0A724IQA3-F1
#
_entry.id   AF-A0A724IQA3-F1
#
_cell.length_a   1.000
_cell.length_b   1.000
_cell.length_c   1.000
_cell.angle_alpha   90.00
_cell.angle_beta   90.00
_cell.angle_gamma   90.00
#
_symmetry.space_group_name_H-M   'P 1'
#
loop_
_entity.id
_entity.type
_entity.pdbx_description
1 polymer ?
#
loop_
_entity_poly.entity_id
_entity_poly.type
_entity_poly.pdbx_seq_one_letter_code
_entity_poly.pdbx_strand_id
1 'polypeptide(L)'
;MEELSVAFVNFINGLAAPFWTMLWAICALVGFLWLYFLALKMVRSTAPGATPISLGEVIGVIILATLVTNYASTLNTFSESVGMGNVSFGVIAYVDQGGQLGKFSQVINAALTFAAMMGGVFGIKGLFLLWKKVKGENSGGDLALQGLIHIVAGGFLVQIAQLLQSLTESI
;
A
#
# COMPACT_ATOMS: atom_id res chain seq x y z
N MET A 1 24.11 15.73 16.19
CA MET A 1 22.69 15.33 16.04
C MET A 1 21.92 16.25 15.10
N GLU A 2 22.18 17.56 15.11
CA GLU A 2 21.46 18.54 14.28
C GLU A 2 21.69 18.40 12.76
N GLU A 3 22.89 18.02 12.32
CA GLU A 3 23.15 17.76 10.89
C GLU A 3 22.46 16.49 10.39
N LEU A 4 22.37 15.47 11.23
CA LEU A 4 21.75 14.19 10.89
C LEU A 4 20.23 14.32 10.76
N SER A 5 19.58 15.14 11.61
CA SER A 5 18.15 15.41 11.50
C SER A 5 17.81 16.19 10.24
N VAL A 6 18.61 17.20 9.87
CA VAL A 6 18.41 17.95 8.61
C VAL A 6 18.65 17.06 7.39
N ALA A 7 19.69 16.23 7.41
CA ALA A 7 19.96 15.27 6.34
C ALA A 7 18.81 14.27 6.16
N PHE A 8 18.24 13.75 7.26
CA PHE A 8 17.09 12.85 7.22
C PHE A 8 15.85 13.54 6.62
N VAL A 9 15.52 14.75 7.07
CA VAL A 9 14.38 15.51 6.54
C VAL A 9 14.52 15.76 5.04
N ASN A 10 15.70 16.20 4.60
CA ASN A 10 15.96 16.45 3.18
C ASN A 10 15.89 15.16 2.35
N PHE A 11 16.42 14.05 2.87
CA PHE A 11 16.36 12.75 2.23
C PHE A 11 14.92 12.28 2.03
N ILE A 12 14.09 12.31 3.08
CA ILE A 12 12.70 11.88 3.00
C ILE A 12 11.89 12.79 2.07
N ASN A 13 12.05 14.11 2.17
CA ASN A 13 11.33 15.05 1.33
C ASN A 13 11.71 14.90 -0.16
N GLY A 14 13.00 14.66 -0.44
CA GLY A 14 13.47 14.37 -1.79
C GLY A 14 13.03 13.01 -2.33
N LEU A 15 12.81 12.02 -1.45
CA LEU A 15 12.45 10.66 -1.81
C LEU A 15 10.94 10.43 -1.96
N ALA A 16 10.10 11.15 -1.22
CA ALA A 16 8.67 10.87 -1.12
C ALA A 16 7.96 10.79 -2.48
N ALA A 17 8.10 11.82 -3.33
CA ALA A 17 7.45 11.83 -4.65
C ALA A 17 8.02 10.78 -5.63
N PRO A 18 9.35 10.62 -5.78
CA PRO A 18 9.93 9.52 -6.57
C PRO A 18 9.50 8.14 -6.08
N PHE A 19 9.42 7.94 -4.77
CA PHE A 19 9.00 6.68 -4.17
C PHE A 19 7.58 6.31 -4.57
N TRP A 20 6.61 7.21 -4.41
CA TRP A 20 5.22 6.94 -4.79
C TRP A 20 5.10 6.67 -6.29
N THR A 21 5.79 7.45 -7.12
CA THR A 21 5.82 7.26 -8.57
C THR A 21 6.36 5.88 -8.96
N MET A 22 7.48 5.48 -8.35
CA MET A 22 8.05 4.15 -8.55
C MET A 22 7.11 3.05 -8.07
N LEU A 23 6.43 3.26 -6.93
CA LEU A 23 5.47 2.32 -6.39
C LEU A 23 4.31 2.08 -7.36
N TRP A 24 3.74 3.14 -7.94
CA TRP A 24 2.68 3.03 -8.94
C TRP A 24 3.14 2.27 -10.19
N ALA A 25 4.36 2.56 -10.67
CA ALA A 25 4.92 1.88 -11.84
C ALA A 25 5.11 0.37 -11.58
N ILE A 26 5.65 0.01 -10.41
CA ILE A 26 5.81 -1.40 -9.99
C ILE A 26 4.44 -2.07 -9.88
N CYS A 27 3.48 -1.42 -9.23
CA CYS A 27 2.13 -1.94 -9.07
C CYS A 27 1.44 -2.18 -10.43
N ALA A 28 1.51 -1.22 -11.35
CA ALA A 28 0.97 -1.39 -12.70
C ALA A 28 1.61 -2.61 -13.40
N LEU A 29 2.94 -2.71 -13.37
CA LEU A 29 3.66 -3.85 -13.97
C LEU A 29 3.25 -5.18 -13.34
N VAL A 30 3.21 -5.27 -12.01
CA VAL A 30 2.85 -6.49 -11.28
C VAL A 30 1.42 -6.91 -11.58
N GLY A 31 0.48 -5.97 -11.63
CA GLY A 31 -0.92 -6.24 -11.98
C GLY A 31 -1.06 -6.83 -13.38
N PHE A 32 -0.37 -6.25 -14.39
CA PHE A 32 -0.33 -6.81 -15.74
C PHE A 32 0.32 -8.20 -15.79
N LEU A 33 1.41 -8.42 -15.05
CA LEU A 33 2.05 -9.73 -14.97
C LEU A 33 1.10 -10.80 -14.38
N TRP A 34 0.33 -10.47 -13.35
CA TRP A 34 -0.64 -11.40 -12.77
C TRP A 34 -1.72 -11.80 -13.78
N LEU A 35 -2.25 -10.85 -14.55
CA LEU A 35 -3.21 -11.12 -15.63
C LEU A 35 -2.59 -11.95 -16.74
N TYR A 36 -1.35 -11.65 -17.14
CA TYR A 36 -0.62 -12.42 -18.14
C TYR A 36 -0.43 -13.88 -17.72
N PHE A 37 0.02 -14.12 -16.48
CA PHE A 37 0.17 -15.48 -15.95
C PHE A 37 -1.17 -16.22 -15.82
N LEU A 38 -2.25 -15.52 -15.46
CA LEU A 38 -3.59 -16.08 -15.45
C LEU A 38 -4.01 -16.52 -16.86
N ALA A 39 -3.80 -15.68 -17.87
CA ALA A 39 -4.12 -16.01 -19.27
C ALA A 39 -3.33 -17.24 -19.76
N LEU A 40 -2.03 -17.29 -19.49
CA LEU A 40 -1.21 -18.47 -19.78
C LEU A 40 -1.73 -19.73 -19.08
N LYS A 41 -2.15 -19.61 -17.82
CA LYS A 41 -2.72 -20.73 -17.07
C LYS A 41 -4.03 -21.21 -17.71
N MET A 42 -4.93 -20.30 -18.08
CA MET A 42 -6.20 -20.64 -18.75
C MET A 42 -5.99 -21.38 -20.06
N VAL A 43 -5.05 -20.92 -20.91
CA VAL A 43 -4.73 -21.59 -22.18
C VAL A 43 -4.15 -22.99 -21.93
N ARG A 44 -3.31 -23.15 -20.90
CA ARG A 44 -2.74 -24.47 -20.56
C ARG A 44 -3.78 -25.41 -19.96
N SER A 45 -4.77 -24.88 -19.25
CA SER A 45 -5.86 -25.67 -18.65
C SER A 45 -6.82 -26.28 -19.67
N THR A 46 -6.74 -25.93 -20.96
CA THR A 46 -7.52 -26.60 -22.02
C THR A 46 -6.85 -27.87 -22.56
N ALA A 47 -5.62 -28.17 -22.15
CA ALA A 47 -4.90 -29.37 -22.59
C ALA A 47 -5.43 -30.63 -21.89
N PRO A 48 -5.44 -31.81 -22.56
CA PRO A 48 -5.83 -33.07 -21.93
C PRO A 48 -4.98 -33.38 -20.69
N GLY A 49 -5.64 -33.61 -19.54
CA GLY A 49 -4.98 -33.92 -18.26
C GLY A 49 -4.49 -32.70 -17.47
N ALA A 50 -4.79 -31.47 -17.92
CA ALA A 50 -4.40 -30.27 -17.20
C ALA A 50 -5.21 -30.06 -15.91
N THR A 51 -4.61 -29.37 -14.93
CA THR A 51 -5.31 -29.02 -13.70
C THR A 51 -6.43 -28.01 -14.00
N PRO A 52 -7.67 -28.27 -13.54
CA PRO A 52 -8.78 -27.37 -13.78
C PRO A 52 -8.55 -26.06 -13.02
N ILE A 53 -8.72 -24.95 -13.72
CA ILE A 53 -8.75 -23.62 -13.10
C ILE A 53 -10.15 -23.36 -12.54
N SER A 54 -10.23 -22.90 -11.29
CA SER A 54 -11.52 -22.58 -10.69
C SER A 54 -11.99 -21.18 -11.10
N LEU A 55 -13.31 -20.98 -11.21
CA LEU A 55 -13.88 -19.66 -11.47
C LEU A 55 -13.51 -18.65 -10.36
N GLY A 56 -13.43 -19.11 -9.10
CA GLY A 56 -13.00 -18.29 -7.97
C GLY A 56 -11.55 -17.80 -8.09
N GLU A 57 -10.66 -18.64 -8.64
CA GLU A 57 -9.28 -18.22 -8.93
C GLU A 57 -9.25 -17.14 -10.01
N VAL A 58 -9.99 -17.33 -11.11
CA VAL A 58 -10.04 -16.36 -12.22
C VAL A 58 -10.55 -15.00 -11.73
N ILE A 59 -11.71 -14.99 -11.06
CA ILE A 59 -12.33 -13.76 -10.54
C ILE A 59 -11.41 -13.11 -9.51
N GLY A 60 -10.87 -13.90 -8.57
CA GLY A 60 -10.01 -13.39 -7.51
C GLY A 60 -8.73 -12.74 -8.06
N VAL A 61 -8.08 -13.34 -9.05
CA VAL A 61 -6.87 -12.76 -9.66
C VAL A 61 -7.20 -11.49 -10.44
N ILE A 62 -8.33 -11.44 -11.18
CA ILE A 62 -8.74 -10.23 -11.91
C ILE A 62 -8.99 -9.06 -10.96
N ILE A 63 -9.72 -9.30 -9.86
CA ILE A 63 -10.00 -8.27 -8.84
C ILE A 63 -8.68 -7.78 -8.25
N LEU A 64 -7.83 -8.69 -7.75
CA LEU A 64 -6.57 -8.32 -7.12
C LEU A 64 -5.61 -7.62 -8.07
N ALA A 65 -5.53 -8.05 -9.33
CA ALA A 65 -4.73 -7.37 -10.35
C ALA A 65 -5.25 -5.96 -10.65
N THR A 66 -6.58 -5.75 -10.62
CA THR A 66 -7.19 -4.43 -10.83
C THR A 66 -6.87 -3.49 -9.67
N LEU A 67 -6.99 -3.99 -8.43
CA LEU A 67 -6.67 -3.24 -7.21
C LEU A 67 -5.20 -2.86 -7.13
N VAL A 68 -4.30 -3.76 -7.54
CA VAL A 68 -2.86 -3.48 -7.61
C VAL A 68 -2.54 -2.54 -8.76
N THR A 69 -3.09 -2.73 -9.95
CA THR A 69 -2.82 -1.83 -11.10
C THR A 69 -3.25 -0.38 -10.80
N ASN A 70 -4.36 -0.21 -10.09
CA ASN A 70 -4.91 1.09 -9.69
C ASN A 70 -4.64 1.40 -8.21
N TYR A 71 -3.46 1.04 -7.69
CA TYR A 71 -3.20 1.06 -6.25
C TYR A 71 -3.42 2.42 -5.57
N ALA A 72 -3.13 3.54 -6.25
CA ALA A 72 -3.41 4.87 -5.73
C ALA A 72 -4.92 5.09 -5.50
N SER A 73 -5.74 4.67 -6.46
CA SER A 73 -7.20 4.71 -6.32
C SER A 73 -7.68 3.76 -5.23
N THR A 74 -7.09 2.57 -5.13
CA THR A 74 -7.43 1.59 -4.08
C THR A 74 -7.18 2.17 -2.68
N LEU A 75 -6.06 2.87 -2.48
CA LEU A 75 -5.77 3.54 -1.22
C LEU A 75 -6.72 4.71 -0.93
N ASN A 76 -7.07 5.50 -1.95
CA ASN A 76 -8.09 6.55 -1.82
C ASN A 76 -9.46 5.98 -1.45
N THR A 77 -9.94 4.96 -2.17
CA THR A 77 -11.22 4.33 -1.86
C THR A 77 -11.22 3.70 -0.46
N PHE A 78 -10.10 3.09 -0.03
CA PHE A 78 -9.96 2.62 1.34
C PHE A 78 -10.11 3.77 2.34
N SER A 79 -9.37 4.87 2.14
CA SER A 79 -9.43 6.08 2.97
C SER A 79 -10.84 6.65 3.10
N GLU A 80 -11.52 6.82 1.98
CA GLU A 80 -12.89 7.32 1.92
C GLU A 80 -13.85 6.36 2.66
N SER A 81 -13.67 5.05 2.47
CA SER A 81 -14.55 4.03 3.10
C SER A 81 -14.47 4.02 4.63
N VAL A 82 -13.34 4.43 5.19
CA VAL A 82 -13.12 4.51 6.64
C VAL A 82 -13.27 5.95 7.17
N GLY A 83 -13.73 6.89 6.34
CA GLY A 83 -14.05 8.26 6.75
C GLY A 83 -12.84 9.19 6.94
N MET A 84 -11.66 8.83 6.42
CA MET A 84 -10.44 9.63 6.56
C MET A 84 -10.22 10.65 5.42
N GLY A 85 -11.08 10.63 4.39
CA GLY A 85 -11.07 11.60 3.29
C GLY A 85 -10.19 11.20 2.12
N ASN A 86 -9.47 12.15 1.51
CA ASN A 86 -8.58 11.89 0.38
C ASN A 86 -7.15 11.63 0.86
N VAL A 87 -6.48 10.67 0.23
CA VAL A 87 -5.07 10.38 0.52
C VAL A 87 -4.16 11.39 -0.19
N SER A 88 -3.21 11.95 0.56
CA SER A 88 -2.14 12.77 0.02
C SER A 88 -0.87 11.94 -0.13
N PHE A 89 -0.39 11.77 -1.36
CA PHE A 89 0.81 10.98 -1.68
C PHE A 89 2.06 11.87 -1.79
N GLY A 90 2.28 12.71 -0.78
CA GLY A 90 3.36 13.68 -0.74
C GLY A 90 4.01 13.81 0.64
N VAL A 91 4.80 14.85 0.82
CA VAL A 91 5.37 15.19 2.12
C VAL A 91 4.22 15.57 3.06
N ILE A 92 4.22 14.97 4.26
CA ILE A 92 3.23 15.23 5.30
C ILE A 92 3.62 16.50 6.05
N ALA A 93 2.68 17.43 6.20
CA ALA A 93 2.80 18.62 7.03
C ALA A 93 1.77 18.55 8.17
N TYR A 94 2.07 17.76 9.21
CA TYR A 94 1.17 17.53 10.35
C TYR A 94 1.42 18.51 11.50
N VAL A 95 2.68 18.71 11.89
CA VAL A 95 3.08 19.69 12.92
C VAL A 95 3.47 21.00 12.25
N ASP A 96 2.92 22.11 12.75
CA ASP A 96 3.27 23.45 12.29
C ASP A 96 4.72 23.81 12.66
N GLN A 97 5.45 24.34 11.67
CA GLN A 97 6.84 24.74 11.80
C GLN A 97 7.02 26.05 12.58
N GLY A 98 5.96 26.87 12.70
CA GLY A 98 5.96 28.12 13.44
C GLY A 98 5.75 27.99 14.96
N GLY A 99 5.44 26.79 15.46
CA GLY A 99 5.17 26.54 16.89
C GLY A 99 6.41 26.34 17.77
N GLN A 100 6.20 26.06 19.06
CA GLN A 100 7.26 25.82 20.07
C GLN A 100 8.24 24.68 19.71
N LEU A 101 7.88 23.81 18.76
CA LEU A 101 8.67 22.65 18.36
C LEU A 101 9.72 22.94 17.28
N GLY A 102 9.68 24.09 16.61
CA GLY A 102 10.72 24.55 15.65
C GLY A 102 11.24 23.45 14.73
N LYS A 103 12.56 23.17 14.77
CA LYS A 103 13.21 22.12 13.94
C LYS A 103 12.73 20.68 14.22
N PHE A 104 12.17 20.42 15.40
CA PHE A 104 11.65 19.10 15.75
C PHE A 104 10.36 18.78 14.99
N SER A 105 9.57 19.79 14.63
CA SER A 105 8.37 19.63 13.78
C SER A 105 8.71 19.02 12.42
N GLN A 106 9.82 19.45 11.81
CA GLN A 106 10.28 18.97 10.50
C GLN A 106 10.66 17.48 10.56
N VAL A 107 11.31 17.06 11.65
CA VAL A 107 11.69 15.66 11.87
C VAL A 107 10.45 14.78 12.05
N ILE A 108 9.46 15.23 12.83
CA ILE A 108 8.19 14.51 13.01
C ILE A 108 7.47 14.34 11.66
N ASN A 109 7.33 15.43 10.90
CA ASN A 109 6.70 15.42 9.58
C ASN A 109 7.42 14.48 8.59
N ALA A 110 8.75 14.47 8.60
CA ALA A 110 9.54 13.53 7.80
C ALA A 110 9.35 12.08 8.28
N ALA A 111 9.32 11.82 9.59
CA ALA A 111 9.08 10.48 10.13
C ALA A 111 7.67 9.97 9.77
N LEU A 112 6.65 10.82 9.82
CA LEU A 112 5.29 10.49 9.38
C LEU A 112 5.24 10.22 7.87
N THR A 113 5.95 11.03 7.07
CA THR A 113 6.06 10.80 5.62
C THR A 113 6.69 9.43 5.33
N PHE A 114 7.76 9.08 6.04
CA PHE A 114 8.40 7.77 5.93
C PHE A 114 7.45 6.64 6.36
N ALA A 115 6.70 6.81 7.46
CA ALA A 115 5.71 5.84 7.90
C ALA A 115 4.61 5.63 6.84
N ALA A 116 4.15 6.69 6.19
CA ALA A 116 3.18 6.61 5.10
C ALA A 116 3.72 5.86 3.89
N MET A 117 4.97 6.10 3.50
CA MET A 117 5.64 5.34 2.44
C MET A 117 5.71 3.84 2.78
N MET A 118 6.09 3.51 4.02
CA MET A 118 6.09 2.13 4.50
C MET A 118 4.67 1.53 4.50
N GLY A 119 3.66 2.31 4.87
CA GLY A 119 2.25 1.92 4.77
C GLY A 119 1.87 1.46 3.35
N GLY A 120 2.33 2.17 2.32
CA GLY A 120 2.12 1.79 0.92
C GLY A 120 2.75 0.44 0.58
N VAL A 121 3.97 0.16 1.06
CA VAL A 121 4.62 -1.16 0.88
C VAL A 121 3.86 -2.26 1.61
N PHE A 122 3.43 -2.00 2.84
CA PHE A 122 2.67 -2.96 3.65
C PHE A 122 1.32 -3.30 3.00
N GLY A 123 0.60 -2.32 2.46
CA GLY A 123 -0.66 -2.57 1.78
C GLY A 123 -0.50 -3.43 0.52
N ILE A 124 0.55 -3.21 -0.28
CA ILE A 124 0.87 -4.07 -1.44
C ILE A 124 1.20 -5.48 -1.01
N LYS A 125 2.00 -5.65 0.06
CA LYS A 125 2.30 -6.96 0.61
C LYS A 125 1.02 -7.70 0.98
N GLY A 126 0.03 -7.00 1.55
CA GLY A 126 -1.27 -7.59 1.85
C GLY A 126 -2.01 -8.09 0.60
N LEU A 127 -2.07 -7.28 -0.47
CA LEU A 127 -2.64 -7.69 -1.76
C LEU A 127 -1.91 -8.89 -2.36
N PHE A 128 -0.58 -8.96 -2.23
CA PHE A 128 0.21 -10.11 -2.68
C PHE A 128 -0.07 -11.39 -1.90
N LEU A 129 -0.27 -11.31 -0.57
CA LEU A 129 -0.65 -12.46 0.24
C LEU A 129 -2.04 -12.99 -0.15
N LEU A 130 -2.99 -12.10 -0.45
CA LEU A 130 -4.30 -12.50 -0.98
C LEU A 130 -4.18 -13.17 -2.35
N TRP A 131 -3.31 -12.67 -3.23
CA TRP A 131 -3.07 -13.28 -4.53
C TRP A 131 -2.52 -14.70 -4.42
N LYS A 132 -1.56 -14.92 -3.51
CA LYS A 132 -1.05 -16.26 -3.19
C LYS A 132 -2.15 -17.19 -2.70
N LYS A 133 -3.02 -16.69 -1.82
CA LYS A 133 -4.16 -17.46 -1.30
C LYS A 133 -5.13 -17.85 -2.42
N VAL A 134 -5.49 -16.93 -3.30
CA VAL A 134 -6.39 -17.18 -4.44
C VAL A 134 -5.81 -18.22 -5.41
N LYS A 135 -4.49 -18.22 -5.60
CA LYS A 135 -3.79 -19.24 -6.40
C LYS A 135 -3.67 -20.61 -5.73
N GLY A 136 -4.13 -20.76 -4.50
CA GLY A 136 -4.02 -22.00 -3.74
C GLY A 136 -2.62 -22.27 -3.19
N GLU A 137 -1.74 -21.26 -3.13
CA GLU A 137 -0.44 -21.41 -2.47
C GLU A 137 -0.67 -21.48 -0.94
N ASN A 138 -0.31 -22.61 -0.31
CA ASN A 138 -0.37 -22.77 1.14
C ASN A 138 0.99 -22.47 1.75
N SER A 139 1.14 -21.28 2.33
CA SER A 139 2.32 -20.89 3.09
C SER A 139 2.00 -20.87 4.59
N GLY A 140 2.04 -22.04 5.26
CA GLY A 140 2.15 -22.19 6.72
C GLY A 140 1.23 -21.39 7.67
N GLY A 141 0.13 -20.79 7.20
CA GLY A 141 -0.77 -19.95 8.00
C GLY A 141 -1.93 -19.38 7.20
N ASP A 142 -2.82 -18.63 7.85
CA ASP A 142 -3.96 -17.98 7.19
C ASP A 142 -3.52 -16.75 6.39
N LEU A 143 -3.15 -16.98 5.13
CA LEU A 143 -2.78 -15.94 4.18
C LEU A 143 -3.90 -14.91 3.94
N ALA A 144 -5.18 -15.31 4.08
CA ALA A 144 -6.29 -14.37 3.89
C ALA A 144 -6.30 -13.35 5.02
N LEU A 145 -6.27 -13.82 6.27
CA LEU A 145 -6.22 -12.96 7.45
C LEU A 145 -4.96 -12.10 7.47
N GLN A 146 -3.79 -12.68 7.20
CA GLN A 146 -2.54 -11.93 7.14
C GLN A 146 -2.58 -10.86 6.05
N GLY A 147 -3.12 -11.18 4.87
CA GLY A 147 -3.30 -10.24 3.78
C GLY A 147 -4.18 -9.06 4.18
N LEU A 148 -5.32 -9.33 4.81
CA LEU A 148 -6.23 -8.29 5.30
C LEU A 148 -5.57 -7.40 6.35
N ILE A 149 -4.86 -7.97 7.32
CA ILE A 149 -4.14 -7.18 8.35
C ILE A 149 -3.15 -6.23 7.70
N HIS A 150 -2.39 -6.69 6.69
CA HIS A 150 -1.41 -5.85 6.00
C HIS A 150 -2.07 -4.76 5.15
N ILE A 151 -3.21 -5.04 4.51
CA ILE A 151 -3.98 -4.03 3.77
C ILE A 151 -4.51 -2.96 4.72
N VAL A 152 -5.13 -3.36 5.83
CA VAL A 152 -5.74 -2.43 6.79
C VAL A 152 -4.66 -1.61 7.50
N ALA A 153 -3.64 -2.26 8.07
CA ALA A 153 -2.55 -1.58 8.74
C ALA A 153 -1.77 -0.67 7.78
N GLY A 154 -1.50 -1.14 6.56
CA GLY A 154 -0.88 -0.34 5.51
C GLY A 154 -1.72 0.87 5.15
N GLY A 155 -3.02 0.69 4.91
CA GLY A 155 -3.96 1.75 4.56
C GLY A 155 -4.07 2.84 5.63
N PHE A 156 -4.09 2.46 6.91
CA PHE A 156 -4.02 3.41 8.03
C PHE A 156 -2.67 4.13 8.11
N LEU A 157 -1.55 3.43 7.92
CA LEU A 157 -0.21 4.02 7.95
C LEU A 157 -0.01 5.04 6.83
N VAL A 158 -0.52 4.78 5.61
CA VAL A 158 -0.48 5.76 4.49
C VAL A 158 -1.12 7.10 4.90
N GLN A 159 -2.06 7.07 5.83
CA GLN A 159 -2.86 8.21 6.27
C GLN A 159 -2.61 8.53 7.74
N ILE A 160 -1.40 8.25 8.21
CA ILE A 160 -1.05 8.38 9.63
C ILE A 160 -1.35 9.79 10.16
N ALA A 161 -1.22 10.84 9.33
CA ALA A 161 -1.55 12.20 9.71
C ALA A 161 -3.05 12.39 9.99
N GLN A 162 -3.92 11.94 9.08
CA GLN A 162 -5.37 12.01 9.28
C GLN A 162 -5.79 11.15 10.48
N LEU A 163 -5.22 9.94 10.62
CA LEU A 163 -5.51 9.07 11.75
C LEU A 163 -5.18 9.75 13.09
N LEU A 164 -4.00 10.36 13.19
CA LEU A 164 -3.58 11.09 14.41
C LEU A 164 -4.48 12.29 14.68
N GLN A 165 -4.90 13.01 13.64
CA GLN A 165 -5.84 14.11 13.78
C GLN A 165 -7.19 13.64 14.31
N SER A 166 -7.79 12.61 13.71
CA SER A 166 -9.07 12.05 14.16
C SER A 166 -9.00 11.51 15.60
N LEU A 167 -7.88 10.91 16.00
CA LEU A 167 -7.67 10.47 17.38
C LEU A 167 -7.58 11.65 18.35
N THR A 168 -6.91 12.73 17.96
CA THR A 168 -6.81 13.93 18.79
C THR A 168 -8.16 14.62 18.95
N GLU A 169 -8.99 14.67 17.91
CA GLU A 169 -10.33 15.24 17.96
C GLU A 169 -11.34 14.39 18.77
N SER A 170 -11.01 13.13 19.06
CA SER A 170 -11.87 12.20 19.81
C SER A 170 -11.68 12.23 21.33
N ILE A 171 -10.68 12.97 21.83
CA ILE A 171 -10.32 13.11 23.26
C ILE A 171 -10.71 14.50 23.73
#